data_AF-A0A2E5F1C4-F1
#
_entry.id   AF-A0A2E5F1C4-F1
#
_cell.length_a   1.000
_cell.length_b   1.000
_cell.length_c   1.000
_cell.angle_alpha   90.00
_cell.angle_beta   90.00
_cell.angle_gamma   90.00
#
_symmetry.space_group_name_H-M   'P 1'
#
loop_
_entity.id
_entity.type
_entity.pdbx_description
1 polymer ?
#
loop_
_entity_poly.entity_id
_entity_poly.type
_entity_poly.pdbx_seq_one_letter_code
_entity_poly.pdbx_strand_id
1 'polypeptide(L)'
;MRILSLSHRLMHPSIDNHNIFNSPSVFDYEAIVVDIGGIAKTIQNAISSEENYLTHSDRQVVNGETLDEVTGIKDILYQRQDEFTRALENGAVIVTFIDTPIQITGVKGFQGLDRYFFLPAPIGINWDHSTIKGGEGVTVSIVEDQHPLVKVLEVYRTELLYRSYLNENAPNIAGKVKIIARSSGAAVLAAEFNVLNGKVIFLPTPVPSLSQTTSQRESEAFVIAFPELFKRMDTPPPNWIQEIDIPELDTLETEEGLRKTELERIKESLAEATSLADSKRSLRNILWTNGDHALKFAVIECAEILGFSISETPKNELILSSNTKELYTVAEGSIEAIDMSPHYRLRAQIDKVIEKENQSPRGLIIANGQRLTRPEERQNEISEPLRIAAESVGYAVVTAQEFFNATIAALKGLAPEILEEIHEKLLSTDGIVNLTEIYSKTEQ
;
A
#
# COMPACT_ATOMS: atom_id res chain seq x y z
N MET A 1 9.79 -32.45 -5.03
CA MET A 1 9.43 -31.27 -4.24
C MET A 1 8.25 -31.57 -3.36
N ARG A 2 8.56 -31.83 -2.10
CA ARG A 2 7.63 -31.95 -0.98
C ARG A 2 7.63 -30.61 -0.24
N ILE A 3 6.46 -30.19 0.23
CA ILE A 3 6.28 -28.95 0.96
C ILE A 3 5.82 -29.31 2.38
N LEU A 4 6.56 -28.85 3.38
CA LEU A 4 6.20 -28.94 4.79
C LEU A 4 5.67 -27.60 5.26
N SER A 5 4.56 -27.60 6.00
CA SER A 5 4.08 -26.42 6.73
C SER A 5 4.07 -26.71 8.21
N LEU A 6 4.79 -25.90 9.00
CA LEU A 6 4.93 -26.04 10.45
C LEU A 6 4.15 -24.96 11.18
N SER A 7 3.16 -25.39 11.97
CA SER A 7 2.27 -24.55 12.78
C SER A 7 1.50 -23.48 12.00
N HIS A 8 1.53 -23.51 10.67
CA HIS A 8 0.69 -22.74 9.76
C HIS A 8 -0.11 -23.70 8.90
N ARG A 9 -1.45 -23.65 8.93
CA ARG A 9 -2.25 -24.61 8.19
C ARG A 9 -2.50 -24.13 6.75
N LEU A 10 -1.92 -24.81 5.78
CA LEU A 10 -2.14 -24.60 4.35
C LEU A 10 -3.06 -25.69 3.79
N MET A 11 -4.12 -25.30 3.10
CA MET A 11 -5.22 -26.17 2.65
C MET A 11 -4.99 -26.88 1.32
N HIS A 12 -3.75 -26.98 0.84
CA HIS A 12 -3.43 -27.66 -0.41
C HIS A 12 -3.00 -29.13 -0.18
N PRO A 13 -3.51 -30.11 -0.97
CA PRO A 13 -3.24 -31.53 -0.75
C PRO A 13 -1.76 -31.94 -0.90
N SER A 14 -0.97 -31.16 -1.64
CA SER A 14 0.48 -31.38 -1.80
C SER A 14 1.33 -30.86 -0.64
N ILE A 15 0.72 -30.30 0.41
CA ILE A 15 1.43 -29.71 1.55
C ILE A 15 1.18 -30.56 2.81
N ASP A 16 2.26 -31.07 3.38
CA ASP A 16 2.24 -31.81 4.63
C ASP A 16 2.15 -30.81 5.79
N ASN A 17 1.05 -30.83 6.54
CA ASN A 17 0.80 -29.89 7.63
C ASN A 17 1.09 -30.55 8.98
N HIS A 18 2.05 -30.00 9.70
CA HIS A 18 2.51 -30.52 10.99
C HIS A 18 2.75 -29.39 11.99
N ASN A 19 3.00 -29.76 13.24
CA ASN A 19 3.58 -28.87 14.23
C ASN A 19 5.05 -29.26 14.48
N ILE A 20 5.72 -28.50 15.34
CA ILE A 20 7.15 -28.70 15.64
C ILE A 20 7.45 -30.07 16.28
N PHE A 21 6.48 -30.71 16.92
CA PHE A 21 6.65 -31.99 17.60
C PHE A 21 6.35 -33.20 16.71
N ASN A 22 5.32 -33.12 15.88
CA ASN A 22 4.80 -34.27 15.13
C ASN A 22 5.22 -34.32 13.65
N SER A 23 6.04 -33.38 13.19
CA SER A 23 6.58 -33.41 11.83
C SER A 23 7.54 -34.60 11.64
N PRO A 24 7.58 -35.20 10.43
CA PRO A 24 8.72 -36.01 10.02
C PRO A 24 10.02 -35.21 10.03
N SER A 25 11.14 -35.84 9.67
CA SER A 25 12.43 -35.15 9.58
C SER A 25 12.31 -33.94 8.63
N VAL A 26 12.63 -32.74 9.13
CA VAL A 26 12.46 -31.50 8.33
C VAL A 26 13.35 -31.50 7.08
N PHE A 27 14.52 -32.14 7.14
CA PHE A 27 15.45 -32.24 6.01
C PHE A 27 15.00 -33.19 4.88
N ASP A 28 13.89 -33.91 5.03
CA ASP A 28 13.28 -34.71 3.95
C ASP A 28 12.43 -33.84 2.99
N TYR A 29 12.33 -32.54 3.28
CA TYR A 29 11.55 -31.57 2.53
C TYR A 29 12.45 -30.52 1.88
N GLU A 30 12.14 -30.19 0.62
CA GLU A 30 12.85 -29.13 -0.10
C GLU A 30 12.28 -27.75 0.25
N ALA A 31 10.96 -27.65 0.45
CA ALA A 31 10.26 -26.40 0.75
C ALA A 31 9.59 -26.44 2.12
N ILE A 32 9.86 -25.46 2.97
CA ILE A 32 9.36 -25.43 4.35
C ILE A 32 8.72 -24.07 4.62
N VAL A 33 7.45 -24.05 5.03
CA VAL A 33 6.73 -22.86 5.51
C VAL A 33 6.62 -22.93 7.03
N VAL A 34 6.94 -21.84 7.70
CA VAL A 34 6.99 -21.79 9.17
C VAL A 34 6.25 -20.59 9.72
N ASP A 35 5.31 -20.83 10.64
CA ASP A 35 4.78 -19.79 11.52
C ASP A 35 5.53 -19.81 12.86
N ILE A 36 6.40 -18.82 13.05
CA ILE A 36 7.23 -18.63 14.25
C ILE A 36 6.36 -18.42 15.49
N GLY A 37 5.29 -17.62 15.37
CA GLY A 37 4.35 -17.37 16.45
C GLY A 37 3.56 -18.63 16.80
N GLY A 38 3.13 -19.36 15.77
CA GLY A 38 2.48 -20.66 15.89
C GLY A 38 3.33 -21.71 16.61
N ILE A 39 4.61 -21.87 16.22
CA ILE A 39 5.55 -22.77 16.90
C ILE A 39 5.72 -22.38 18.36
N ALA A 40 5.95 -21.09 18.64
CA ALA A 40 6.12 -20.61 20.01
C ALA A 40 4.89 -20.92 20.88
N LYS A 41 3.68 -20.74 20.32
CA LYS A 41 2.42 -21.10 20.98
C LYS A 41 2.32 -22.60 21.24
N THR A 42 2.63 -23.44 20.25
CA THR A 42 2.64 -24.91 20.41
C THR A 42 3.58 -25.34 21.54
N ILE A 43 4.79 -24.77 21.62
CA ILE A 43 5.75 -25.07 22.68
C ILE A 43 5.19 -24.64 24.05
N GLN A 44 4.60 -23.44 24.14
CA GLN A 44 4.01 -22.96 25.40
C GLN A 44 2.84 -23.83 25.88
N ASN A 45 1.94 -24.24 24.99
CA ASN A 45 0.84 -25.15 25.30
C ASN A 45 1.34 -26.51 25.82
N ALA A 46 2.46 -27.00 25.28
CA ALA A 46 3.09 -28.25 25.74
C ALA A 46 3.75 -28.09 27.12
N ILE A 47 4.33 -26.93 27.41
CA ILE A 47 4.91 -26.60 28.72
C ILE A 47 3.83 -26.55 29.79
N SER A 48 2.71 -25.86 29.52
CA SER A 48 1.60 -25.69 30.45
C SER A 48 0.73 -26.94 30.60
N SER A 49 0.95 -27.98 29.78
CA SER A 49 0.13 -29.19 29.71
C SER A 49 -1.34 -28.90 29.38
N GLU A 50 -1.60 -27.79 28.67
CA GLU A 50 -2.93 -27.45 28.16
C GLU A 50 -3.37 -28.39 27.03
N GLU A 51 -2.41 -28.85 26.23
CA GLU A 51 -2.62 -29.77 25.12
C GLU A 51 -1.61 -30.93 25.19
N ASN A 52 -2.09 -32.14 24.84
CA ASN A 52 -1.23 -33.31 24.71
C ASN A 52 -0.71 -33.40 23.28
N TYR A 53 0.61 -33.45 23.13
CA TYR A 53 1.26 -33.63 21.83
C TYR A 53 1.90 -35.01 21.74
N LEU A 54 1.87 -35.56 20.53
CA LEU A 54 2.59 -36.77 20.15
C LEU A 54 3.66 -36.41 19.12
N THR A 55 4.78 -37.11 19.17
CA THR A 55 5.77 -37.13 18.09
C THR A 55 5.23 -37.81 16.85
N HIS A 56 5.95 -37.75 15.73
CA HIS A 56 5.55 -38.47 14.51
C HIS A 56 5.45 -39.99 14.72
N SER A 57 6.26 -40.56 15.62
CA SER A 57 6.25 -41.99 15.97
C SER A 57 5.35 -42.31 17.17
N ASP A 58 4.30 -41.52 17.39
CA ASP A 58 3.29 -41.69 18.45
C ASP A 58 3.81 -41.69 19.90
N ARG A 59 5.05 -41.24 20.15
CA ARG A 59 5.59 -41.04 21.51
C ARG A 59 5.02 -39.78 22.14
N GLN A 60 4.70 -39.82 23.43
CA GLN A 60 4.17 -38.67 24.15
C GLN A 60 5.24 -37.59 24.33
N VAL A 61 4.86 -36.32 24.16
CA VAL A 61 5.75 -35.17 24.39
C VAL A 61 5.56 -34.64 25.81
N VAL A 62 6.65 -34.46 26.56
CA VAL A 62 6.59 -33.94 27.94
C VAL A 62 7.65 -32.87 28.20
N ASN A 63 7.34 -31.95 29.12
CA ASN A 63 8.31 -31.00 29.64
C ASN A 63 9.16 -31.62 30.77
N GLY A 64 10.07 -32.52 30.39
CA GLY A 64 10.91 -33.32 31.28
C GLY A 64 11.98 -34.10 30.53
N GLU A 65 12.56 -35.10 31.19
CA GLU A 65 13.55 -35.98 30.59
C GLU A 65 12.91 -36.97 29.61
N THR A 66 13.64 -37.30 28.53
CA THR A 66 13.25 -38.38 27.61
C THR A 66 13.39 -39.74 28.30
N LEU A 67 12.34 -40.54 28.24
CA LEU A 67 12.25 -41.88 28.81
C LEU A 67 11.73 -42.86 27.76
N ASP A 68 11.51 -44.13 28.14
CA ASP A 68 10.82 -45.07 27.25
C ASP A 68 9.40 -44.57 26.94
N GLU A 69 8.95 -44.69 25.69
CA GLU A 69 7.65 -44.19 25.17
C GLU A 69 7.39 -42.66 25.22
N VAL A 70 8.25 -41.89 25.90
CA VAL A 70 8.08 -40.45 26.12
C VAL A 70 9.29 -39.68 25.61
N THR A 71 9.07 -38.54 24.95
CA THR A 71 10.14 -37.67 24.44
C THR A 71 10.07 -36.30 25.10
N GLY A 72 11.20 -35.83 25.63
CA GLY A 72 11.33 -34.52 26.24
C GLY A 72 11.29 -33.41 25.19
N ILE A 73 10.56 -32.32 25.46
CA ILE A 73 10.49 -31.13 24.59
C ILE A 73 11.91 -30.68 24.19
N LYS A 74 12.81 -30.56 25.17
CA LYS A 74 14.21 -30.14 24.97
C LYS A 74 14.90 -30.92 23.85
N ASP A 75 14.80 -32.25 23.88
CA ASP A 75 15.52 -33.11 22.94
C ASP A 75 14.94 -32.99 21.53
N ILE A 76 13.61 -32.83 21.41
CA ILE A 76 12.97 -32.51 20.12
C ILE A 76 13.45 -31.17 19.60
N LEU A 77 13.52 -30.13 20.44
CA LEU A 77 13.96 -28.81 19.98
C LEU A 77 15.41 -28.84 19.47
N TYR A 78 16.34 -29.50 20.17
CA TYR A 78 17.71 -29.69 19.66
C TYR A 78 17.73 -30.46 18.35
N GLN A 79 16.94 -31.53 18.23
CA GLN A 79 16.81 -32.26 16.98
C GLN A 79 16.33 -31.33 15.85
N ARG A 80 15.35 -30.46 16.09
CA ARG A 80 14.87 -29.52 15.07
C ARG A 80 15.93 -28.50 14.67
N GLN A 81 16.78 -28.02 15.58
CA GLN A 81 17.92 -27.16 15.20
C GLN A 81 18.83 -27.85 14.18
N ASP A 82 19.19 -29.11 14.44
CA ASP A 82 20.04 -29.90 13.55
C ASP A 82 19.35 -30.16 12.20
N GLU A 83 18.05 -30.49 12.21
CA GLU A 83 17.31 -30.79 11.00
C GLU A 83 17.15 -29.58 10.08
N PHE A 84 16.85 -28.41 10.63
CA PHE A 84 16.76 -27.16 9.87
C PHE A 84 18.11 -26.75 9.28
N THR A 85 19.20 -26.96 10.03
CA THR A 85 20.56 -26.76 9.53
C THR A 85 20.84 -27.66 8.32
N ARG A 86 20.57 -28.97 8.45
CA ARG A 86 20.76 -29.94 7.35
C ARG A 86 19.87 -29.64 6.14
N ALA A 87 18.64 -29.21 6.37
CA ALA A 87 17.73 -28.82 5.28
C ALA A 87 18.36 -27.69 4.45
N LEU A 88 18.86 -26.64 5.10
CA LEU A 88 19.53 -25.53 4.41
C LEU A 88 20.87 -25.93 3.78
N GLU A 89 21.65 -26.83 4.39
CA GLU A 89 22.85 -27.40 3.76
C GLU A 89 22.52 -28.18 2.47
N ASN A 90 21.34 -28.81 2.41
CA ASN A 90 20.83 -29.49 1.23
C ASN A 90 20.14 -28.55 0.22
N GLY A 91 20.16 -27.24 0.47
CA GLY A 91 19.56 -26.24 -0.42
C GLY A 91 18.06 -26.06 -0.25
N ALA A 92 17.48 -26.41 0.90
CA ALA A 92 16.07 -26.14 1.16
C ALA A 92 15.74 -24.63 1.14
N VAL A 93 14.49 -24.32 0.81
CA VAL A 93 13.93 -22.98 0.91
C VAL A 93 12.98 -22.94 2.10
N ILE A 94 13.32 -22.12 3.09
CA ILE A 94 12.49 -21.89 4.26
C ILE A 94 11.81 -20.53 4.13
N VAL A 95 10.48 -20.53 4.10
CA VAL A 95 9.67 -19.32 4.20
C VAL A 95 9.14 -19.21 5.62
N THR A 96 9.37 -18.09 6.27
CA THR A 96 8.97 -17.86 7.66
C THR A 96 8.14 -16.60 7.79
N PHE A 97 7.05 -16.66 8.56
CA PHE A 97 6.31 -15.47 8.95
C PHE A 97 7.08 -14.74 10.06
N ILE A 98 7.35 -13.45 9.84
CA ILE A 98 8.15 -12.63 10.75
C ILE A 98 7.38 -12.32 12.03
N ASP A 99 8.04 -12.47 13.17
CA ASP A 99 7.48 -12.21 14.48
C ASP A 99 8.57 -11.67 15.41
N THR A 100 8.20 -11.07 16.53
CA THR A 100 9.17 -10.46 17.44
C THR A 100 10.01 -11.55 18.11
N PRO A 101 11.35 -11.40 18.18
CA PRO A 101 12.25 -12.40 18.76
C PRO A 101 12.12 -12.40 20.30
N ILE A 102 11.13 -13.13 20.80
CA ILE A 102 10.82 -13.23 22.24
C ILE A 102 11.40 -14.53 22.81
N GLN A 103 11.84 -14.50 24.06
CA GLN A 103 12.28 -15.69 24.78
C GLN A 103 11.09 -16.59 25.15
N ILE A 104 11.21 -17.88 24.90
CA ILE A 104 10.27 -18.93 25.31
C ILE A 104 10.77 -19.49 26.64
N THR A 105 10.07 -19.16 27.73
CA THR A 105 10.41 -19.63 29.08
C THR A 105 9.70 -20.92 29.43
N GLY A 106 10.31 -21.74 30.29
CA GLY A 106 9.65 -22.88 30.94
C GLY A 106 10.02 -24.26 30.39
N VAL A 107 10.82 -24.35 29.32
CA VAL A 107 11.36 -25.64 28.85
C VAL A 107 12.46 -26.13 29.80
N LYS A 108 12.25 -27.26 30.46
CA LYS A 108 13.22 -27.82 31.40
C LYS A 108 14.51 -28.23 30.67
N GLY A 109 15.65 -27.75 31.18
CA GLY A 109 16.97 -28.10 30.64
C GLY A 109 17.33 -27.43 29.31
N PHE A 110 16.56 -26.43 28.87
CA PHE A 110 16.88 -25.60 27.70
C PHE A 110 17.03 -24.14 28.14
N GLN A 111 18.23 -23.57 28.01
CA GLN A 111 18.50 -22.18 28.37
C GLN A 111 18.55 -21.29 27.13
N GLY A 112 18.02 -20.07 27.24
CA GLY A 112 18.11 -19.07 26.16
C GLY A 112 17.27 -19.38 24.92
N LEU A 113 16.21 -20.19 25.05
CA LEU A 113 15.32 -20.52 23.95
C LEU A 113 14.57 -19.27 23.47
N ASP A 114 14.87 -18.77 22.27
CA ASP A 114 14.08 -17.74 21.60
C ASP A 114 13.19 -18.33 20.50
N ARG A 115 12.31 -17.51 19.91
CA ARG A 115 11.39 -17.96 18.84
C ARG A 115 12.09 -18.41 17.54
N TYR A 116 13.33 -18.00 17.33
CA TYR A 116 14.13 -18.29 16.13
C TYR A 116 15.21 -19.35 16.38
N PHE A 117 15.19 -20.03 17.53
CA PHE A 117 16.23 -20.93 18.01
C PHE A 117 16.69 -22.01 17.00
N PHE A 118 15.81 -22.41 16.08
CA PHE A 118 16.06 -23.47 15.09
C PHE A 118 16.48 -22.94 13.73
N LEU A 119 16.38 -21.63 13.47
CA LEU A 119 16.57 -21.06 12.16
C LEU A 119 18.01 -20.52 12.03
N PRO A 120 18.88 -21.13 11.21
CA PRO A 120 20.21 -20.60 10.96
C PRO A 120 20.16 -19.19 10.35
N ALA A 121 21.19 -18.39 10.62
CA ALA A 121 21.33 -17.04 10.09
C ALA A 121 22.61 -16.92 9.24
N PRO A 122 22.69 -15.97 8.28
CA PRO A 122 23.94 -15.68 7.60
C PRO A 122 25.04 -15.24 8.55
N ILE A 123 26.30 -15.40 8.13
CA ILE A 123 27.47 -15.00 8.92
C ILE A 123 27.38 -13.52 9.31
N GLY A 124 27.44 -13.24 10.61
CA GLY A 124 27.40 -11.90 11.18
C GLY A 124 25.99 -11.33 11.38
N ILE A 125 24.94 -12.11 11.16
CA ILE A 125 23.55 -11.78 11.46
C ILE A 125 23.03 -12.73 12.53
N ASN A 126 22.26 -12.20 13.48
CA ASN A 126 21.46 -12.99 14.41
C ASN A 126 19.99 -12.59 14.26
N TRP A 127 19.06 -13.53 14.47
CA TRP A 127 17.61 -13.28 14.46
C TRP A 127 17.11 -12.74 15.81
N ASP A 128 17.73 -11.66 16.28
CA ASP A 128 17.45 -11.04 17.57
C ASP A 128 16.83 -9.63 17.43
N HIS A 129 16.65 -8.93 18.55
CA HIS A 129 16.08 -7.57 18.57
C HIS A 129 16.90 -6.52 17.82
N SER A 130 18.15 -6.80 17.42
CA SER A 130 18.93 -5.91 16.57
C SER A 130 18.49 -5.99 15.10
N THR A 131 18.16 -7.19 14.63
CA THR A 131 17.73 -7.49 13.25
C THR A 131 16.23 -7.43 13.06
N ILE A 132 15.43 -7.90 14.04
CA ILE A 132 13.97 -7.96 13.95
C ILE A 132 13.37 -7.02 15.00
N LYS A 133 12.54 -6.08 14.55
CA LYS A 133 11.87 -5.09 15.41
C LYS A 133 10.37 -5.35 15.44
N GLY A 134 9.78 -5.14 16.62
CA GLY A 134 8.33 -5.08 16.76
C GLY A 134 7.78 -3.80 16.11
N GLY A 135 6.64 -3.92 15.45
CA GLY A 135 5.94 -2.80 14.83
C GLY A 135 4.71 -3.28 14.08
N GLU A 136 3.58 -2.60 14.27
CA GLU A 136 2.29 -3.02 13.72
C GLU A 136 1.88 -2.17 12.52
N GLY A 137 1.20 -2.79 11.57
CA GLY A 137 0.59 -2.08 10.44
C GLY A 137 -0.11 -3.00 9.45
N VAL A 138 -0.75 -2.38 8.46
CA VAL A 138 -1.67 -3.06 7.53
C VAL A 138 -1.33 -2.82 6.05
N THR A 139 -0.29 -2.03 5.77
CA THR A 139 0.08 -1.66 4.40
C THR A 139 1.34 -2.40 3.95
N VAL A 140 1.33 -2.83 2.69
CA VAL A 140 2.50 -3.40 2.01
C VAL A 140 2.63 -2.82 0.61
N SER A 141 3.85 -2.43 0.24
CA SER A 141 4.29 -2.05 -1.08
C SER A 141 5.34 -3.05 -1.56
N ILE A 142 5.14 -3.60 -2.75
CA ILE A 142 6.08 -4.54 -3.37
C ILE A 142 7.24 -3.73 -3.95
N VAL A 143 8.47 -4.16 -3.65
CA VAL A 143 9.72 -3.55 -4.15
C VAL A 143 10.28 -4.38 -5.30
N GLU A 144 10.25 -5.70 -5.17
CA GLU A 144 10.68 -6.64 -6.21
C GLU A 144 9.45 -7.41 -6.72
N ASP A 145 8.86 -6.92 -7.81
CA ASP A 145 7.66 -7.47 -8.45
C ASP A 145 7.90 -8.86 -9.07
N GLN A 146 9.12 -9.13 -9.53
CA GLN A 146 9.51 -10.41 -10.13
C GLN A 146 9.80 -11.51 -9.10
N HIS A 147 9.66 -11.27 -7.79
CA HIS A 147 9.92 -12.30 -6.79
C HIS A 147 8.78 -13.33 -6.73
N PRO A 148 9.03 -14.65 -6.74
CA PRO A 148 7.96 -15.67 -6.81
C PRO A 148 6.93 -15.58 -5.68
N LEU A 149 7.37 -15.19 -4.48
CA LEU A 149 6.48 -15.01 -3.31
C LEU A 149 5.63 -13.73 -3.34
N VAL A 150 5.76 -12.87 -4.37
CA VAL A 150 4.85 -11.73 -4.54
C VAL A 150 3.40 -12.18 -4.65
N LYS A 151 3.14 -13.28 -5.37
CA LYS A 151 1.80 -13.87 -5.47
C LYS A 151 1.21 -14.23 -4.11
N VAL A 152 2.05 -14.67 -3.16
CA VAL A 152 1.63 -14.97 -1.79
C VAL A 152 1.27 -13.67 -1.06
N LEU A 153 2.11 -12.64 -1.15
CA LEU A 153 1.84 -11.32 -0.56
C LEU A 153 0.57 -10.66 -1.11
N GLU A 154 0.28 -10.85 -2.39
CA GLU A 154 -0.93 -10.33 -3.04
C GLU A 154 -2.21 -10.98 -2.51
N VAL A 155 -2.17 -12.26 -2.11
CA VAL A 155 -3.34 -12.98 -1.59
C VAL A 155 -3.92 -12.31 -0.35
N TYR A 156 -3.07 -11.86 0.56
CA TYR A 156 -3.50 -11.22 1.81
C TYR A 156 -3.22 -9.71 1.84
N ARG A 157 -3.01 -9.04 0.69
CA ARG A 157 -2.80 -7.57 0.64
C ARG A 157 -3.92 -6.78 1.33
N THR A 158 -5.16 -7.27 1.27
CA THR A 158 -6.33 -6.66 1.94
C THR A 158 -6.56 -7.18 3.36
N GLU A 159 -5.90 -8.28 3.74
CA GLU A 159 -6.04 -8.97 5.03
C GLU A 159 -4.69 -9.05 5.76
N LEU A 160 -3.82 -8.04 5.53
CA LEU A 160 -2.48 -7.99 6.10
C LEU A 160 -2.49 -7.34 7.48
N LEU A 161 -1.84 -7.98 8.43
CA LEU A 161 -1.50 -7.39 9.72
C LEU A 161 -0.08 -7.80 10.10
N TYR A 162 0.90 -6.99 9.73
CA TYR A 162 2.27 -7.23 10.17
C TYR A 162 2.43 -6.76 11.62
N ARG A 163 3.22 -7.49 12.41
CA ARG A 163 3.56 -7.16 13.81
C ARG A 163 5.05 -6.98 14.05
N SER A 164 5.85 -7.26 13.03
CA SER A 164 7.31 -7.15 13.09
C SER A 164 7.85 -6.84 11.71
N TYR A 165 9.05 -6.26 11.69
CA TYR A 165 9.76 -5.87 10.46
C TYR A 165 11.27 -6.04 10.65
N LEU A 166 12.00 -6.17 9.54
CA LEU A 166 13.45 -6.27 9.52
C LEU A 166 14.09 -4.88 9.61
N ASN A 167 15.07 -4.75 10.50
CA ASN A 167 15.90 -3.56 10.65
C ASN A 167 17.02 -3.57 9.62
N GLU A 168 16.81 -2.93 8.48
CA GLU A 168 17.79 -2.79 7.40
C GLU A 168 19.10 -2.10 7.85
N ASN A 169 19.04 -1.27 8.89
CA ASN A 169 20.19 -0.58 9.44
C ASN A 169 21.02 -1.46 10.39
N ALA A 170 20.62 -2.71 10.64
CA ALA A 170 21.40 -3.61 11.47
C ALA A 170 22.75 -3.94 10.78
N PRO A 171 23.83 -4.09 11.56
CA PRO A 171 25.12 -4.50 11.02
C PRO A 171 24.99 -5.76 10.18
N ASN A 172 25.69 -5.81 9.04
CA ASN A 172 25.73 -6.95 8.12
C ASN A 172 24.43 -7.27 7.34
N ILE A 173 23.36 -6.47 7.46
CA ILE A 173 22.15 -6.63 6.63
C ILE A 173 22.22 -5.76 5.37
N ALA A 174 22.63 -4.49 5.51
CA ALA A 174 22.71 -3.54 4.42
C ALA A 174 23.50 -4.10 3.21
N GLY A 175 22.84 -4.19 2.06
CA GLY A 175 23.42 -4.67 0.79
C GLY A 175 23.59 -6.19 0.67
N LYS A 176 23.23 -6.99 1.68
CA LYS A 176 23.35 -8.46 1.66
C LYS A 176 22.00 -9.20 1.61
N VAL A 177 20.90 -8.45 1.63
CA VAL A 177 19.54 -8.97 1.65
C VAL A 177 18.80 -8.51 0.39
N LYS A 178 18.01 -9.42 -0.21
CA LYS A 178 17.11 -9.05 -1.29
C LYS A 178 15.76 -8.64 -0.70
N ILE A 179 15.41 -7.36 -0.80
CA ILE A 179 14.17 -6.81 -0.23
C ILE A 179 13.03 -7.06 -1.20
N ILE A 180 11.96 -7.69 -0.71
CA ILE A 180 10.79 -8.08 -1.51
C ILE A 180 9.68 -7.05 -1.34
N ALA A 181 9.41 -6.63 -0.10
CA ALA A 181 8.32 -5.71 0.20
C ALA A 181 8.60 -4.82 1.41
N ARG A 182 7.99 -3.63 1.42
CA ARG A 182 8.07 -2.64 2.48
C ARG A 182 6.69 -2.20 2.97
N SER A 183 6.63 -1.57 4.13
CA SER A 183 5.45 -0.82 4.56
C SER A 183 5.43 0.58 3.93
N SER A 184 4.30 1.29 4.06
CA SER A 184 4.23 2.71 3.67
C SER A 184 5.21 3.61 4.45
N GLY A 185 5.65 3.16 5.63
CA GLY A 185 6.69 3.81 6.43
C GLY A 185 8.12 3.34 6.11
N ALA A 186 8.32 2.70 4.95
CA ALA A 186 9.59 2.15 4.47
C ALA A 186 10.21 1.02 5.30
N ALA A 187 9.50 0.48 6.30
CA ALA A 187 9.97 -0.68 7.07
C ALA A 187 10.02 -1.94 6.19
N VAL A 188 11.05 -2.77 6.32
CA VAL A 188 11.21 -3.99 5.52
C VAL A 188 10.31 -5.10 6.06
N LEU A 189 9.29 -5.49 5.29
CA LEU A 189 8.29 -6.48 5.72
C LEU A 189 8.57 -7.88 5.16
N ALA A 190 9.21 -7.95 3.99
CA ALA A 190 9.59 -9.21 3.37
C ALA A 190 10.98 -9.11 2.76
N ALA A 191 11.81 -10.12 2.99
CA ALA A 191 13.18 -10.15 2.50
C ALA A 191 13.73 -11.57 2.41
N GLU A 192 14.62 -11.80 1.44
CA GLU A 192 15.31 -13.06 1.18
C GLU A 192 16.78 -12.97 1.62
N PHE A 193 17.23 -14.02 2.33
CA PHE A 193 18.59 -14.23 2.76
C PHE A 193 19.11 -15.56 2.22
N ASN A 194 20.33 -15.56 1.67
CA ASN A 194 21.05 -16.80 1.39
C ASN A 194 21.67 -17.31 2.70
N VAL A 195 21.35 -18.54 3.08
CA VAL A 195 21.80 -19.16 4.33
C VAL A 195 22.30 -20.56 4.02
N LEU A 196 23.58 -20.81 4.29
CA LEU A 196 24.26 -22.05 3.87
C LEU A 196 24.09 -22.24 2.35
N ASN A 197 23.62 -23.41 1.90
CA ASN A 197 23.35 -23.69 0.48
C ASN A 197 21.89 -23.38 0.09
N GLY A 198 21.06 -22.92 1.04
CA GLY A 198 19.63 -22.69 0.87
C GLY A 198 19.24 -21.23 1.04
N LYS A 199 17.95 -21.00 1.28
CA LYS A 199 17.37 -19.66 1.44
C LYS A 199 16.45 -19.60 2.66
N VAL A 200 16.51 -18.48 3.37
CA VAL A 200 15.54 -18.10 4.39
C VAL A 200 14.83 -16.85 3.92
N ILE A 201 13.51 -16.91 3.77
CA ILE A 201 12.69 -15.82 3.27
C ILE A 201 11.68 -15.43 4.33
N PHE A 202 11.73 -14.18 4.76
CA PHE A 202 10.75 -13.62 5.68
C PHE A 202 9.57 -13.04 4.92
N LEU A 203 8.36 -13.36 5.37
CA LEU A 203 7.11 -12.74 4.93
C LEU A 203 6.38 -12.13 6.15
N PRO A 204 5.56 -11.09 5.96
CA PRO A 204 4.72 -10.58 7.02
C PRO A 204 3.62 -11.59 7.38
N THR A 205 3.30 -11.69 8.66
CA THR A 205 2.24 -12.57 9.15
C THR A 205 0.86 -12.09 8.66
N PRO A 206 -0.01 -12.97 8.13
CA PRO A 206 -1.39 -12.61 7.83
C PRO A 206 -2.22 -12.44 9.11
N VAL A 207 -3.45 -11.93 8.99
CA VAL A 207 -4.38 -11.92 10.15
C VAL A 207 -4.65 -13.35 10.66
N PRO A 208 -4.85 -13.55 11.99
CA PRO A 208 -4.97 -14.89 12.60
C PRO A 208 -6.13 -15.75 12.08
N SER A 209 -7.12 -15.12 11.43
CA SER A 209 -8.35 -15.77 10.97
C SER A 209 -8.60 -15.41 9.51
N LEU A 210 -7.78 -15.98 8.62
CA LEU A 210 -8.03 -15.89 7.19
C LEU A 210 -9.36 -16.56 6.82
N SER A 211 -10.04 -16.00 5.82
CA SER A 211 -11.19 -16.68 5.23
C SER A 211 -10.76 -18.02 4.61
N GLN A 212 -11.64 -19.03 4.57
CA GLN A 212 -11.32 -20.31 3.91
C GLN A 212 -10.84 -20.11 2.48
N THR A 213 -11.46 -19.17 1.76
CA THR A 213 -11.06 -18.78 0.41
C THR A 213 -9.67 -18.17 0.35
N THR A 214 -9.29 -17.33 1.32
CA THR A 214 -7.95 -16.73 1.38
C THR A 214 -6.90 -17.79 1.68
N SER A 215 -7.13 -18.65 2.66
CA SER A 215 -6.21 -19.75 3.01
C SER A 215 -5.99 -20.74 1.86
N GLN A 216 -7.02 -21.03 1.06
CA GLN A 216 -6.85 -21.87 -0.14
C GLN A 216 -5.96 -21.17 -1.17
N ARG A 217 -6.24 -19.91 -1.50
CA ARG A 217 -5.44 -19.12 -2.45
C ARG A 217 -3.99 -18.95 -1.99
N GLU A 218 -3.76 -18.78 -0.69
CA GLU A 218 -2.42 -18.71 -0.11
C GLU A 218 -1.65 -20.01 -0.36
N SER A 219 -2.30 -21.14 -0.11
CA SER A 219 -1.70 -22.47 -0.29
C SER A 219 -1.36 -22.74 -1.77
N GLU A 220 -2.26 -22.37 -2.68
CA GLU A 220 -2.02 -22.43 -4.13
C GLU A 220 -0.86 -21.52 -4.56
N ALA A 221 -0.78 -20.30 -4.00
CA ALA A 221 0.30 -19.37 -4.29
C ALA A 221 1.67 -19.92 -3.86
N PHE A 222 1.76 -20.58 -2.70
CA PHE A 222 2.99 -21.24 -2.27
C PHE A 222 3.41 -22.37 -3.22
N VAL A 223 2.47 -23.24 -3.62
CA VAL A 223 2.74 -24.36 -4.54
C VAL A 223 3.24 -23.88 -5.90
N ILE A 224 2.77 -22.71 -6.36
CA ILE A 224 3.23 -22.07 -7.60
C ILE A 224 4.60 -21.39 -7.40
N ALA A 225 4.82 -20.75 -6.26
CA ALA A 225 6.03 -19.98 -5.99
C ALA A 225 7.27 -20.85 -5.77
N PHE A 226 7.13 -21.98 -5.06
CA PHE A 226 8.28 -22.82 -4.72
C PHE A 226 9.05 -23.33 -5.96
N PRO A 227 8.43 -23.91 -6.99
CA PRO A 227 9.16 -24.34 -8.20
C PRO A 227 9.89 -23.19 -8.89
N GLU A 228 9.34 -21.97 -8.88
CA GLU A 228 10.00 -20.78 -9.41
C GLU A 228 11.20 -20.35 -8.55
N LEU A 229 11.13 -20.51 -7.21
CA LEU A 229 12.27 -20.28 -6.32
C LEU A 229 13.39 -21.29 -6.55
N PHE A 230 13.07 -22.56 -6.77
CA PHE A 230 14.06 -23.61 -7.08
C PHE A 230 14.67 -23.45 -8.46
N LYS A 231 13.92 -22.96 -9.46
CA LYS A 231 14.49 -22.57 -10.76
C LYS A 231 15.49 -21.42 -10.66
N ARG A 232 15.47 -20.65 -9.57
CA ARG A 232 16.45 -19.60 -9.24
C ARG A 232 17.53 -20.06 -8.25
N MET A 233 17.51 -21.32 -7.82
CA MET A 233 18.61 -21.95 -7.10
C MET A 233 19.63 -22.50 -8.08
N ASP A 234 20.13 -21.65 -8.96
CA ASP A 234 21.39 -21.95 -9.60
C ASP A 234 22.48 -21.67 -8.57
N THR A 235 23.24 -22.71 -8.25
CA THR A 235 24.63 -22.48 -7.83
C THR A 235 25.20 -21.52 -8.87
N PRO A 236 25.74 -20.34 -8.48
CA PRO A 236 26.22 -19.39 -9.48
C PRO A 236 27.16 -20.16 -10.40
N PRO A 237 26.92 -20.15 -11.72
CA PRO A 237 27.71 -20.95 -12.61
C PRO A 237 29.18 -20.55 -12.44
N PRO A 238 30.12 -21.50 -12.48
CA PRO A 238 31.53 -21.16 -12.42
C PRO A 238 31.85 -20.06 -13.43
N ASN A 239 32.65 -19.07 -13.04
CA ASN A 239 32.93 -17.89 -13.87
C ASN A 239 33.43 -18.25 -15.28
N TRP A 240 34.06 -19.42 -15.46
CA TRP A 240 34.51 -19.92 -16.77
C TRP A 240 33.38 -20.29 -17.73
N ILE A 241 32.13 -20.45 -17.27
CA ILE A 241 31.02 -20.78 -18.18
C ILE A 241 30.76 -19.64 -19.18
N GLN A 242 31.01 -18.40 -18.76
CA GLN A 242 30.90 -17.21 -19.61
C GLN A 242 32.02 -17.15 -20.66
N GLU A 243 33.07 -17.96 -20.51
CA GLU A 243 34.17 -18.08 -21.47
C GLU A 243 33.87 -19.12 -22.57
N ILE A 244 32.78 -19.89 -22.44
CA ILE A 244 32.35 -20.84 -23.46
C ILE A 244 31.52 -20.11 -24.50
N ASP A 245 32.12 -19.88 -25.65
CA ASP A 245 31.43 -19.31 -26.81
C ASP A 245 30.36 -20.27 -27.32
N ILE A 246 29.10 -19.83 -27.26
CA ILE A 246 27.95 -20.53 -27.84
C ILE A 246 27.57 -19.77 -29.10
N PRO A 247 27.64 -20.41 -30.29
CA PRO A 247 27.28 -19.76 -31.54
C PRO A 247 25.90 -19.09 -31.46
N GLU A 248 25.80 -17.85 -31.92
CA GLU A 248 24.59 -17.03 -31.96
C GLU A 248 24.04 -16.56 -30.60
N LEU A 249 24.59 -17.00 -29.46
CA LEU A 249 24.10 -16.59 -28.14
C LEU A 249 24.28 -15.08 -27.91
N ASP A 250 25.47 -14.54 -28.16
CA ASP A 250 25.75 -13.11 -28.03
C ASP A 250 24.77 -12.24 -28.82
N THR A 251 24.36 -12.71 -30.00
CA THR A 251 23.40 -11.99 -30.86
C THR A 251 21.99 -12.00 -30.26
N LEU A 252 21.58 -13.13 -29.69
CA LEU A 252 20.28 -13.27 -29.03
C LEU A 252 20.22 -12.49 -27.71
N GLU A 253 21.29 -12.52 -26.91
CA GLU A 253 21.39 -11.76 -25.65
C GLU A 253 21.41 -10.24 -25.90
N THR A 254 22.09 -9.80 -26.96
CA THR A 254 22.05 -8.40 -27.41
C THR A 254 20.63 -8.00 -27.84
N GLU A 255 19.95 -8.85 -28.61
CA GLU A 255 18.57 -8.59 -29.03
C GLU A 255 17.60 -8.57 -27.83
N GLU A 256 17.76 -9.48 -26.86
CA GLU A 256 16.99 -9.49 -25.62
C GLU A 256 17.22 -8.19 -24.81
N GLY A 257 18.48 -7.76 -24.68
CA GLY A 257 18.84 -6.51 -23.99
C GLY A 257 18.21 -5.27 -24.65
N LEU A 258 18.22 -5.21 -25.98
CA LEU A 258 17.55 -4.14 -26.75
C LEU A 258 16.03 -4.16 -26.54
N ARG A 259 15.41 -5.34 -26.58
CA ARG A 259 13.95 -5.49 -26.37
C ARG A 259 13.55 -5.13 -24.93
N LYS A 260 14.36 -5.50 -23.93
CA LYS A 260 14.14 -5.09 -22.52
C LYS A 260 14.22 -3.58 -22.36
N THR A 261 15.21 -2.95 -22.97
CA THR A 261 15.36 -1.48 -22.93
C THR A 261 14.16 -0.78 -23.57
N GLU A 262 13.69 -1.28 -24.72
CA GLU A 262 12.50 -0.73 -25.38
C GLU A 262 11.23 -0.93 -24.55
N LEU A 263 11.08 -2.07 -23.87
CA LEU A 263 9.96 -2.35 -22.99
C LEU A 263 9.92 -1.38 -21.79
N GLU A 264 11.07 -1.07 -21.19
CA GLU A 264 11.15 -0.08 -20.12
C GLU A 264 10.79 1.34 -20.63
N ARG A 265 11.28 1.72 -21.81
CA ARG A 265 10.91 3.00 -22.45
C ARG A 265 9.40 3.11 -22.70
N ILE A 266 8.76 2.03 -23.16
CA ILE A 266 7.32 1.98 -23.39
C ILE A 266 6.56 2.07 -22.06
N LYS A 267 7.02 1.41 -20.99
CA LYS A 267 6.41 1.51 -19.66
C LYS A 267 6.48 2.92 -19.10
N GLU A 268 7.62 3.59 -19.21
CA GLU A 268 7.78 4.99 -18.79
C GLU A 268 6.82 5.90 -19.54
N SER A 269 6.75 5.77 -20.88
CA SER A 269 5.81 6.53 -21.71
C SER A 269 4.34 6.24 -21.34
N LEU A 270 4.00 5.00 -21.01
CA LEU A 270 2.66 4.63 -20.55
C LEU A 270 2.34 5.25 -19.18
N ALA A 271 3.30 5.29 -18.26
CA ALA A 271 3.13 5.90 -16.94
C ALA A 271 2.89 7.42 -17.07
N GLU A 272 3.67 8.10 -17.91
CA GLU A 272 3.47 9.52 -18.23
C GLU A 272 2.10 9.78 -18.86
N ALA A 273 1.72 8.99 -19.87
CA ALA A 273 0.43 9.13 -20.54
C ALA A 273 -0.75 8.87 -19.59
N THR A 274 -0.62 7.87 -18.70
CA THR A 274 -1.60 7.58 -17.65
C THR A 274 -1.73 8.74 -16.68
N SER A 275 -0.62 9.27 -16.18
CA SER A 275 -0.61 10.41 -15.26
C SER A 275 -1.28 11.64 -15.89
N LEU A 276 -0.95 11.96 -17.14
CA LEU A 276 -1.57 13.06 -17.88
C LEU A 276 -3.07 12.85 -18.11
N ALA A 277 -3.49 11.61 -18.38
CA ALA A 277 -4.89 11.27 -18.54
C ALA A 277 -5.66 11.39 -17.23
N ASP A 278 -5.08 10.96 -16.11
CA ASP A 278 -5.70 11.01 -14.79
C ASP A 278 -5.84 12.46 -14.29
N SER A 279 -4.84 13.32 -14.50
CA SER A 279 -4.95 14.76 -14.24
C SER A 279 -6.06 15.44 -15.08
N LYS A 280 -6.34 14.95 -16.29
CA LYS A 280 -7.48 15.48 -17.09
C LYS A 280 -8.82 14.90 -16.64
N ARG A 281 -8.84 13.67 -16.12
CA ARG A 281 -10.06 13.04 -15.58
C ARG A 281 -10.46 13.68 -14.25
N SER A 282 -9.51 14.09 -13.41
CA SER A 282 -9.78 14.72 -12.11
C SER A 282 -10.60 15.99 -12.22
N LEU A 283 -10.46 16.76 -13.31
CA LEU A 283 -11.26 17.96 -13.57
C LEU A 283 -12.77 17.70 -13.56
N ARG A 284 -13.22 16.48 -13.89
CA ARG A 284 -14.64 16.11 -13.84
C ARG A 284 -15.17 16.01 -12.40
N ASN A 285 -14.29 15.94 -11.40
CA ASN A 285 -14.67 15.81 -10.00
C ASN A 285 -15.49 17.01 -9.53
N ILE A 286 -15.28 18.21 -10.08
CA ILE A 286 -16.05 19.40 -9.71
C ILE A 286 -17.55 19.21 -9.95
N LEU A 287 -17.93 18.37 -10.91
CA LEU A 287 -19.33 18.16 -11.30
C LEU A 287 -20.11 17.24 -10.35
N TRP A 288 -19.46 16.38 -9.55
CA TRP A 288 -20.17 15.35 -8.76
C TRP A 288 -19.74 15.27 -7.28
N THR A 289 -18.55 15.79 -6.95
CA THR A 289 -18.03 15.75 -5.59
C THR A 289 -18.77 16.73 -4.66
N ASN A 290 -18.60 16.52 -3.35
CA ASN A 290 -19.13 17.38 -2.29
C ASN A 290 -18.11 17.49 -1.16
N GLY A 291 -18.29 18.48 -0.30
CA GLY A 291 -17.58 18.70 0.94
C GLY A 291 -16.31 19.51 0.74
N ASP A 292 -15.85 20.08 1.84
CA ASP A 292 -14.67 20.95 1.90
C ASP A 292 -13.37 20.26 1.49
N HIS A 293 -13.35 18.92 1.38
CA HIS A 293 -12.19 18.18 0.90
C HIS A 293 -12.26 17.96 -0.61
N ALA A 294 -13.15 17.10 -1.10
CA ALA A 294 -13.14 16.68 -2.50
C ALA A 294 -13.57 17.80 -3.48
N LEU A 295 -14.63 18.57 -3.16
CA LEU A 295 -15.11 19.63 -4.05
C LEU A 295 -14.15 20.82 -4.06
N LYS A 296 -13.59 21.18 -2.90
CA LYS A 296 -12.60 22.25 -2.80
C LYS A 296 -11.36 21.97 -3.65
N PHE A 297 -10.81 20.74 -3.61
CA PHE A 297 -9.67 20.39 -4.46
C PHE A 297 -10.00 20.47 -5.95
N ALA A 298 -11.19 20.01 -6.35
CA ALA A 298 -11.61 20.12 -7.74
C ALA A 298 -11.80 21.58 -8.18
N VAL A 299 -12.29 22.44 -7.28
CA VAL A 299 -12.36 23.90 -7.49
C VAL A 299 -10.97 24.51 -7.67
N ILE A 300 -10.01 24.11 -6.83
CA ILE A 300 -8.62 24.59 -6.90
C ILE A 300 -8.01 24.25 -8.27
N GLU A 301 -8.10 22.99 -8.70
CA GLU A 301 -7.59 22.55 -10.01
C GLU A 301 -8.20 23.36 -11.16
N CYS A 302 -9.51 23.58 -11.13
CA CYS A 302 -10.20 24.40 -12.14
C CYS A 302 -9.77 25.88 -12.08
N ALA A 303 -9.62 26.44 -10.88
CA ALA A 303 -9.25 27.84 -10.69
C ALA A 303 -7.83 28.15 -11.17
N GLU A 304 -6.88 27.25 -10.92
CA GLU A 304 -5.50 27.38 -11.43
C GLU A 304 -5.46 27.39 -12.96
N ILE A 305 -6.23 26.51 -13.62
CA ILE A 305 -6.36 26.49 -15.08
C ILE A 305 -6.98 27.79 -15.61
N LEU A 306 -7.92 28.37 -14.87
CA LEU A 306 -8.50 29.67 -15.18
C LEU A 306 -7.53 30.84 -14.92
N GLY A 307 -6.37 30.61 -14.31
CA GLY A 307 -5.35 31.63 -14.06
C GLY A 307 -5.45 32.33 -12.70
N PHE A 308 -6.19 31.76 -11.74
CA PHE A 308 -6.19 32.26 -10.36
C PHE A 308 -4.97 31.76 -9.59
N SER A 309 -4.43 32.63 -8.74
CA SER A 309 -3.49 32.24 -7.68
C SER A 309 -4.25 31.78 -6.44
N ILE A 310 -3.84 30.66 -5.85
CA ILE A 310 -4.57 30.02 -4.75
C ILE A 310 -3.86 30.28 -3.43
N SER A 311 -4.63 30.68 -2.41
CA SER A 311 -4.15 30.73 -1.02
C SER A 311 -5.22 30.24 -0.06
N GLU A 312 -4.80 29.85 1.15
CA GLU A 312 -5.72 29.38 2.18
C GLU A 312 -5.49 30.13 3.50
N THR A 313 -6.57 30.41 4.23
CA THR A 313 -6.46 30.93 5.60
C THR A 313 -6.00 29.82 6.56
N PRO A 314 -5.55 30.14 7.78
CA PRO A 314 -5.21 29.13 8.80
C PRO A 314 -6.36 28.19 9.20
N LYS A 315 -7.59 28.48 8.78
CA LYS A 315 -8.78 27.63 8.96
C LYS A 315 -9.15 26.85 7.70
N ASN A 316 -8.23 26.76 6.73
CA ASN A 316 -8.40 26.13 5.42
C ASN A 316 -9.54 26.74 4.59
N GLU A 317 -9.81 28.04 4.75
CA GLU A 317 -10.78 28.76 3.91
C GLU A 317 -10.10 29.19 2.61
N LEU A 318 -10.76 28.97 1.45
CA LEU A 318 -10.16 29.17 0.13
C LEU A 318 -10.19 30.65 -0.29
N ILE A 319 -9.07 31.15 -0.81
CA ILE A 319 -8.97 32.49 -1.41
C ILE A 319 -8.40 32.36 -2.82
N LEU A 320 -9.18 32.82 -3.80
CA LEU A 320 -8.75 32.92 -5.20
C LEU A 320 -8.29 34.35 -5.46
N SER A 321 -7.07 34.52 -5.96
CA SER A 321 -6.51 35.84 -6.25
C SER A 321 -6.32 36.00 -7.75
N SER A 322 -6.80 37.11 -8.28
CA SER A 322 -6.47 37.57 -9.63
C SER A 322 -5.92 38.98 -9.52
N ASN A 323 -4.72 39.18 -10.06
CA ASN A 323 -3.98 40.44 -9.95
C ASN A 323 -3.82 40.88 -8.48
N THR A 324 -4.47 41.99 -8.10
CA THR A 324 -4.44 42.55 -6.74
C THR A 324 -5.76 42.39 -5.98
N LYS A 325 -6.70 41.59 -6.52
CA LYS A 325 -8.04 41.40 -5.95
C LYS A 325 -8.21 39.97 -5.44
N GLU A 326 -8.80 39.84 -4.26
CA GLU A 326 -9.04 38.56 -3.59
C GLU A 326 -10.53 38.20 -3.60
N LEU A 327 -10.82 36.92 -3.87
CA LEU A 327 -12.13 36.29 -3.80
C LEU A 327 -12.14 35.24 -2.69
N TYR A 328 -12.84 35.56 -1.61
CA TYR A 328 -13.08 34.64 -0.51
C TYR A 328 -14.12 33.62 -0.96
N THR A 329 -13.71 32.36 -1.10
CA THR A 329 -14.45 31.35 -1.86
C THR A 329 -14.96 30.23 -0.98
N VAL A 330 -16.25 29.92 -1.10
CA VAL A 330 -16.89 28.77 -0.45
C VAL A 330 -17.47 27.86 -1.52
N ALA A 331 -17.14 26.57 -1.47
CA ALA A 331 -17.72 25.56 -2.34
C ALA A 331 -18.67 24.67 -1.54
N GLU A 332 -19.83 24.34 -2.12
CA GLU A 332 -20.83 23.46 -1.51
C GLU A 332 -21.46 22.57 -2.58
N GLY A 333 -21.64 21.29 -2.27
CA GLY A 333 -22.34 20.33 -3.12
C GLY A 333 -23.58 19.76 -2.43
N SER A 334 -24.64 19.54 -3.19
CA SER A 334 -25.86 18.90 -2.67
C SER A 334 -26.45 17.95 -3.69
N ILE A 335 -27.21 16.97 -3.19
CA ILE A 335 -28.07 16.13 -4.03
C ILE A 335 -29.29 16.94 -4.52
N GLU A 336 -29.65 17.99 -3.78
CA GLU A 336 -30.71 18.95 -4.12
C GLU A 336 -30.09 20.29 -4.53
N ALA A 337 -30.91 21.35 -4.58
CA ALA A 337 -30.41 22.72 -4.72
C ALA A 337 -29.53 23.10 -3.51
N ILE A 338 -28.55 23.97 -3.73
CA ILE A 338 -27.73 24.54 -2.66
C ILE A 338 -28.57 25.53 -1.85
N ASP A 339 -28.62 25.32 -0.54
CA ASP A 339 -29.37 26.12 0.43
C ASP A 339 -28.57 27.32 0.96
N MET A 340 -28.98 27.89 2.10
CA MET A 340 -28.33 29.06 2.71
C MET A 340 -27.04 28.73 3.48
N SER A 341 -26.67 27.46 3.66
CA SER A 341 -25.47 27.06 4.41
C SER A 341 -24.17 27.77 3.95
N PRO A 342 -23.80 27.75 2.65
CA PRO A 342 -22.59 28.44 2.19
C PRO A 342 -22.63 29.96 2.34
N HIS A 343 -23.82 30.57 2.29
CA HIS A 343 -23.97 32.01 2.58
C HIS A 343 -23.50 32.35 3.99
N TYR A 344 -23.95 31.59 5.00
CA TYR A 344 -23.57 31.87 6.39
C TYR A 344 -22.06 31.69 6.61
N ARG A 345 -21.46 30.67 5.98
CA ARG A 345 -20.02 30.42 6.04
C ARG A 345 -19.23 31.56 5.41
N LEU A 346 -19.60 31.96 4.19
CA LEU A 346 -18.95 33.05 3.46
C LEU A 346 -19.10 34.39 4.19
N ARG A 347 -20.29 34.69 4.74
CA ARG A 347 -20.53 35.91 5.50
C ARG A 347 -19.65 35.98 6.75
N ALA A 348 -19.58 34.88 7.50
CA ALA A 348 -18.71 34.79 8.68
C ALA A 348 -17.20 34.85 8.33
N GLN A 349 -16.81 34.57 7.09
CA GLN A 349 -15.44 34.75 6.61
C GLN A 349 -15.19 36.22 6.25
N ILE A 350 -16.08 36.84 5.48
CA ILE A 350 -16.00 38.25 5.06
C ILE A 350 -16.01 39.19 6.27
N ASP A 351 -16.90 38.99 7.24
CA ASP A 351 -17.01 39.88 8.41
C ASP A 351 -15.70 39.92 9.22
N LYS A 352 -14.99 38.79 9.36
CA LYS A 352 -13.66 38.74 10.03
C LYS A 352 -12.59 39.53 9.29
N VAL A 353 -12.63 39.51 7.97
CA VAL A 353 -11.67 40.25 7.14
C VAL A 353 -11.93 41.75 7.25
N ILE A 354 -13.20 42.16 7.22
CA ILE A 354 -13.60 43.56 7.44
C ILE A 354 -13.13 44.04 8.81
N GLU A 355 -13.32 43.24 9.86
CA GLU A 355 -12.86 43.56 11.23
C GLU A 355 -11.34 43.74 11.33
N LYS A 356 -10.56 42.93 10.58
CA LYS A 356 -9.10 42.91 10.66
C LYS A 356 -8.41 43.92 9.74
N GLU A 357 -8.93 44.10 8.53
CA GLU A 357 -8.23 44.79 7.44
C GLU A 357 -8.94 46.08 6.99
N ASN A 358 -10.15 46.34 7.51
CA ASN A 358 -10.99 47.50 7.19
C ASN A 358 -11.22 47.69 5.67
N GLN A 359 -11.16 46.57 4.93
CA GLN A 359 -11.46 46.46 3.51
C GLN A 359 -12.71 45.60 3.34
N SER A 360 -13.48 45.85 2.28
CA SER A 360 -14.64 45.02 1.92
C SER A 360 -14.21 43.96 0.91
N PRO A 361 -13.84 42.73 1.34
CA PRO A 361 -13.44 41.69 0.41
C PRO A 361 -14.63 41.22 -0.43
N ARG A 362 -14.36 40.66 -1.61
CA ARG A 362 -15.38 40.02 -2.44
C ARG A 362 -15.52 38.55 -2.10
N GLY A 363 -16.76 38.08 -2.12
CA GLY A 363 -17.10 36.68 -1.90
C GLY A 363 -17.45 35.96 -3.19
N LEU A 364 -17.21 34.65 -3.21
CA LEU A 364 -17.62 33.74 -4.28
C LEU A 364 -18.19 32.46 -3.68
N ILE A 365 -19.35 32.03 -4.16
CA ILE A 365 -19.89 30.70 -3.88
C ILE A 365 -19.83 29.86 -5.16
N ILE A 366 -19.23 28.68 -5.07
CA ILE A 366 -19.29 27.66 -6.11
C ILE A 366 -20.32 26.61 -5.71
N ALA A 367 -21.43 26.60 -6.43
CA ALA A 367 -22.60 25.78 -6.14
C ALA A 367 -22.63 24.53 -7.02
N ASN A 368 -22.48 23.34 -6.42
CA ASN A 368 -22.67 22.06 -7.10
C ASN A 368 -24.01 21.40 -6.66
N GLY A 369 -25.12 22.05 -6.99
CA GLY A 369 -26.45 21.52 -6.72
C GLY A 369 -26.80 20.38 -7.66
N GLN A 370 -27.68 19.46 -7.22
CA GLN A 370 -28.12 18.31 -8.03
C GLN A 370 -26.94 17.49 -8.56
N ARG A 371 -25.88 17.30 -7.75
CA ARG A 371 -24.58 16.74 -8.18
C ARG A 371 -24.63 15.31 -8.74
N LEU A 372 -25.70 14.56 -8.45
CA LEU A 372 -25.92 13.20 -8.96
C LEU A 372 -26.80 13.17 -10.22
N THR A 373 -27.30 14.33 -10.65
CA THR A 373 -28.02 14.54 -11.90
C THR A 373 -27.02 15.00 -12.96
N ARG A 374 -27.22 14.55 -14.21
CA ARG A 374 -26.37 14.97 -15.34
C ARG A 374 -26.42 16.49 -15.49
N PRO A 375 -25.30 17.17 -15.78
CA PRO A 375 -25.27 18.63 -15.88
C PRO A 375 -26.35 19.21 -16.81
N GLU A 376 -26.65 18.56 -17.94
CA GLU A 376 -27.69 19.07 -18.87
C GLU A 376 -29.12 18.94 -18.34
N GLU A 377 -29.35 18.10 -17.32
CA GLU A 377 -30.65 17.80 -16.73
C GLU A 377 -30.92 18.62 -15.46
N ARG A 378 -29.94 19.43 -15.01
CA ARG A 378 -30.07 20.26 -13.81
C ARG A 378 -30.90 21.49 -14.12
N GLN A 379 -31.86 21.81 -13.25
CA GLN A 379 -32.78 22.94 -13.48
C GLN A 379 -32.74 24.00 -12.38
N ASN A 380 -32.50 23.61 -11.13
CA ASN A 380 -32.48 24.51 -9.98
C ASN A 380 -31.35 24.10 -9.05
N GLU A 381 -30.10 24.36 -9.46
CA GLU A 381 -28.91 24.02 -8.65
C GLU A 381 -28.74 24.94 -7.44
N ILE A 382 -29.32 26.15 -7.50
CA ILE A 382 -29.22 27.18 -6.47
C ILE A 382 -30.63 27.47 -5.95
N SER A 383 -30.80 27.47 -4.62
CA SER A 383 -32.09 27.83 -4.02
C SER A 383 -32.38 29.33 -4.17
N GLU A 384 -33.65 29.68 -4.33
CA GLU A 384 -34.09 31.07 -4.46
C GLU A 384 -33.65 31.97 -3.27
N PRO A 385 -33.71 31.51 -2.00
CA PRO A 385 -33.16 32.28 -0.88
C PRO A 385 -31.67 32.60 -1.03
N LEU A 386 -30.86 31.66 -1.52
CA LEU A 386 -29.43 31.88 -1.71
C LEU A 386 -29.16 32.89 -2.83
N ARG A 387 -29.93 32.84 -3.92
CA ARG A 387 -29.87 33.83 -5.01
C ARG A 387 -30.15 35.24 -4.49
N ILE A 388 -31.26 35.42 -3.78
CA ILE A 388 -31.66 36.72 -3.22
C ILE A 388 -30.61 37.23 -2.22
N ALA A 389 -30.07 36.35 -1.38
CA ALA A 389 -29.03 36.71 -0.42
C ALA A 389 -27.73 37.17 -1.11
N ALA A 390 -27.32 36.50 -2.18
CA ALA A 390 -26.13 36.88 -2.95
C ALA A 390 -26.27 38.25 -3.60
N GLU A 391 -27.44 38.56 -4.18
CA GLU A 391 -27.75 39.86 -4.76
C GLU A 391 -27.80 40.97 -3.71
N SER A 392 -28.41 40.70 -2.55
CA SER A 392 -28.57 41.70 -1.49
C SER A 392 -27.26 42.00 -0.76
N VAL A 393 -26.39 41.01 -0.57
CA VAL A 393 -25.12 41.17 0.16
C VAL A 393 -23.98 41.60 -0.76
N GLY A 394 -24.10 41.32 -2.06
CA GLY A 394 -23.09 41.67 -3.04
C GLY A 394 -21.92 40.68 -3.03
N TYR A 395 -22.19 39.42 -3.38
CA TYR A 395 -21.16 38.45 -3.71
C TYR A 395 -21.60 37.58 -4.90
N ALA A 396 -20.65 36.95 -5.58
CA ALA A 396 -20.90 36.14 -6.76
C ALA A 396 -21.30 34.71 -6.39
N VAL A 397 -22.19 34.10 -7.19
CA VAL A 397 -22.52 32.67 -7.13
C VAL A 397 -22.38 32.09 -8.53
N VAL A 398 -21.56 31.06 -8.70
CA VAL A 398 -21.37 30.35 -9.97
C VAL A 398 -21.68 28.87 -9.77
N THR A 399 -22.31 28.23 -10.75
CA THR A 399 -22.51 26.78 -10.67
C THR A 399 -21.21 26.05 -10.98
N ALA A 400 -21.02 24.87 -10.41
CA ALA A 400 -19.89 24.00 -10.72
C ALA A 400 -19.82 23.67 -12.22
N GLN A 401 -20.97 23.57 -12.89
CA GLN A 401 -21.06 23.37 -14.34
C GLN A 401 -20.51 24.57 -15.13
N GLU A 402 -20.91 25.79 -14.79
CA GLU A 402 -20.39 27.01 -15.44
C GLU A 402 -18.88 27.15 -15.23
N PHE A 403 -18.40 26.89 -14.01
CA PHE A 403 -16.98 26.93 -13.69
C PHE A 403 -16.17 25.87 -14.45
N PHE A 404 -16.72 24.65 -14.56
CA PHE A 404 -16.13 23.57 -15.35
C PHE A 404 -16.10 23.92 -16.85
N ASN A 405 -17.19 24.45 -17.40
CA ASN A 405 -17.26 24.82 -18.82
C ASN A 405 -16.23 25.91 -19.16
N ALA A 406 -16.08 26.92 -18.29
CA ALA A 406 -15.03 27.94 -18.43
C ALA A 406 -13.64 27.31 -18.39
N THR A 407 -13.41 26.34 -17.50
CA THR A 407 -12.15 25.59 -17.41
C THR A 407 -11.85 24.82 -18.70
N ILE A 408 -12.87 24.13 -19.27
CA ILE A 408 -12.72 23.41 -20.54
C ILE A 408 -12.45 24.37 -21.69
N ALA A 409 -13.10 25.54 -21.71
CA ALA A 409 -12.82 26.57 -22.70
C ALA A 409 -11.36 27.06 -22.57
N ALA A 410 -10.88 27.35 -21.36
CA ALA A 410 -9.49 27.74 -21.11
C ALA A 410 -8.48 26.70 -21.64
N LEU A 411 -8.73 25.41 -21.39
CA LEU A 411 -7.91 24.30 -21.93
C LEU A 411 -7.92 24.20 -23.46
N LYS A 412 -8.97 24.69 -24.13
CA LYS A 412 -9.03 24.79 -25.61
C LYS A 412 -8.23 25.99 -26.15
N GLY A 413 -7.66 26.82 -25.28
CA GLY A 413 -6.82 27.96 -25.66
C GLY A 413 -7.58 29.28 -25.73
N LEU A 414 -8.35 29.62 -24.68
CA LEU A 414 -8.90 30.97 -24.57
C LEU A 414 -7.78 32.01 -24.56
N ALA A 415 -8.05 33.14 -25.22
CA ALA A 415 -7.14 34.28 -25.19
C ALA A 415 -7.04 34.84 -23.75
N PRO A 416 -5.86 35.33 -23.32
CA PRO A 416 -5.68 35.89 -21.98
C PRO A 416 -6.70 36.97 -21.62
N GLU A 417 -7.14 37.77 -22.59
CA GLU A 417 -8.13 38.83 -22.39
C GLU A 417 -9.49 38.28 -21.97
N ILE A 418 -9.86 37.09 -22.47
CA ILE A 418 -11.11 36.41 -22.10
C ILE A 418 -11.02 35.82 -20.69
N LEU A 419 -9.84 35.32 -20.29
CA LEU A 419 -9.60 34.87 -18.92
C LEU A 419 -9.70 36.05 -17.94
N GLU A 420 -9.14 37.21 -18.29
CA GLU A 420 -9.30 38.43 -17.50
C GLU A 420 -10.77 38.88 -17.42
N GLU A 421 -11.55 38.76 -18.50
CA GLU A 421 -12.98 39.06 -18.48
C GLU A 421 -13.76 38.11 -17.56
N ILE A 422 -13.42 36.81 -17.53
CA ILE A 422 -13.96 35.84 -16.58
C ILE A 422 -13.63 36.26 -15.14
N HIS A 423 -12.40 36.68 -14.87
CA HIS A 423 -11.97 37.12 -13.54
C HIS A 423 -12.75 38.37 -13.10
N GLU A 424 -12.80 39.40 -13.95
CA GLU A 424 -13.53 40.64 -13.66
C GLU A 424 -15.02 40.37 -13.49
N LYS A 425 -15.62 39.46 -14.27
CA LYS A 425 -17.02 39.08 -14.10
C LYS A 425 -17.29 38.47 -12.72
N LEU A 426 -16.45 37.55 -12.26
CA LEU A 426 -16.57 36.94 -10.93
C LEU A 426 -16.36 37.98 -9.81
N LEU A 427 -15.49 38.97 -10.05
CA LEU A 427 -15.21 40.03 -9.10
C LEU A 427 -16.32 41.08 -9.01
N SER A 428 -16.97 41.42 -10.13
CA SER A 428 -17.92 42.53 -10.22
C SER A 428 -19.39 42.15 -10.11
N THR A 429 -19.75 40.88 -10.32
CA THR A 429 -21.15 40.46 -10.38
C THR A 429 -21.71 40.16 -8.99
N ASP A 430 -22.87 40.74 -8.68
CA ASP A 430 -23.66 40.41 -7.49
C ASP A 430 -24.75 39.41 -7.88
N GLY A 431 -24.79 38.25 -7.21
CA GLY A 431 -25.73 37.18 -7.55
C GLY A 431 -25.16 36.15 -8.53
N ILE A 432 -26.04 35.56 -9.35
CA ILE A 432 -25.68 34.43 -10.22
C ILE A 432 -24.81 34.90 -11.39
N VAL A 433 -23.68 34.22 -11.59
CA VAL A 433 -22.74 34.46 -12.68
C VAL A 433 -22.92 33.40 -13.75
N ASN A 434 -23.16 33.86 -14.98
CA ASN A 434 -23.10 33.03 -16.19
C ASN A 434 -21.78 33.33 -16.91
N LEU A 435 -20.87 32.36 -16.96
CA LEU A 435 -19.55 32.51 -17.57
C LEU A 435 -19.59 32.15 -19.07
N THR A 436 -20.49 31.26 -19.45
CA THR A 436 -20.64 30.80 -20.84
C THR A 436 -20.95 31.94 -21.81
N GLU A 437 -21.63 33.00 -21.38
CA GLU A 437 -21.89 34.19 -22.19
C GLU A 437 -20.61 34.94 -22.64
N ILE A 438 -19.49 34.74 -21.95
CA ILE A 438 -18.23 35.46 -22.21
C ILE A 438 -17.51 34.84 -23.41
N TYR A 439 -17.28 33.52 -23.37
CA TYR A 439 -16.49 32.82 -24.39
C TYR A 439 -17.33 32.22 -25.53
N SER A 440 -18.66 32.17 -25.42
CA SER A 440 -19.52 31.77 -26.55
C SER A 440 -19.58 32.82 -27.67
N LYS A 441 -19.22 34.08 -27.39
CA LYS A 441 -19.15 35.17 -28.38
C LYS A 441 -17.96 35.03 -29.35
N THR A 442 -17.00 34.18 -29.03
CA THR A 442 -15.76 33.99 -29.80
C THR A 442 -15.83 32.80 -30.77
N GLU A 443 -16.87 31.95 -30.67
CA GLU A 443 -17.12 30.83 -31.58
C GLU A 443 -18.07 31.18 -32.75
N GLN A 444 -18.51 32.44 -32.88
CA GLN A 444 -19.21 33.00 -34.05
C GLN A 444 -18.26 33.88 -34.86
#